data_AF-A0A210R6K5-F1
#
_entry.id   AF-A0A210R6K5-F1
#
_cell.length_a   1.000
_cell.length_b   1.000
_cell.length_c   1.000
_cell.angle_alpha   90.00
_cell.angle_beta   90.00
_cell.angle_gamma   90.00
#
_symmetry.space_group_name_H-M   'P 1'
#
loop_
_entity.id
_entity.type
_entity.pdbx_description
1 polymer ?
#
loop_
_entity_poly.entity_id
_entity_poly.type
_entity_poly.pdbx_seq_one_letter_code
_entity_poly.pdbx_strand_id
1 'polypeptide(L)'
;MLIIPKGGGSFQGSHVAKIVVGSWWIFCVVLTATYTGNLVAFLAVTKDALPFQGVEGMIKQDVYTWGVVGGASWVTMFQLSSLPVFKAVYEGMVRFNRTDPDVLSLDQKVHIDKVLRGNYVHIGDRSQIQVKTANECSLFTGSAEIQPVQYSFGLPNGSPLTDLFSQKIMAMHENGLISFWKRRRWPKRDFCPGILQAYTKVISLADIQSAFYLLGVGFVLAFVSIMFEVTLYVVKV
;
A
#
# COMPACT_ATOMS: atom_id res chain seq x y z
N MET A 1 17.64 -23.19 6.98
CA MET A 1 18.57 -23.95 6.11
C MET A 1 19.95 -23.81 6.71
N LEU A 2 20.28 -24.71 7.64
CA LEU A 2 21.56 -24.70 8.35
C LEU A 2 22.68 -24.97 7.35
N ILE A 3 23.68 -24.10 7.30
CA ILE A 3 25.02 -24.47 6.87
C ILE A 3 25.46 -25.55 7.87
N ILE A 4 25.25 -26.82 7.54
CA ILE A 4 25.92 -27.92 8.21
C ILE A 4 27.21 -28.09 7.42
N PRO A 5 28.37 -27.62 7.91
CA PRO A 5 29.63 -28.07 7.35
C PRO A 5 29.72 -29.53 7.78
N LYS A 6 29.46 -30.46 6.86
CA LYS A 6 30.04 -31.79 7.00
C LYS A 6 31.55 -31.54 7.09
N GLY A 7 32.06 -31.65 8.32
CA GLY A 7 33.43 -31.30 8.66
C GLY A 7 34.40 -31.93 7.65
N GLY A 8 35.14 -31.08 6.95
CA GLY A 8 36.24 -31.50 6.11
C GLY A 8 37.25 -32.29 6.94
N GLY A 9 37.81 -33.33 6.31
CA GLY A 9 38.54 -34.42 6.95
C GLY A 9 39.51 -34.02 8.06
N SER A 10 39.45 -34.80 9.14
CA SER A 10 40.42 -34.97 10.23
C SER A 10 41.66 -34.06 10.18
N PHE A 11 41.54 -32.84 10.73
CA PHE A 11 42.69 -32.01 11.06
C PHE A 11 43.29 -32.49 12.40
N GLN A 12 44.12 -33.54 12.35
CA GLN A 12 44.90 -33.98 13.51
C GLN A 12 46.20 -33.17 13.61
N GLY A 13 46.33 -32.34 14.66
CA GLY A 13 47.66 -31.91 15.13
C GLY A 13 47.77 -30.58 15.89
N SER A 14 47.07 -29.51 15.50
CA SER A 14 47.36 -28.15 16.03
C SER A 14 46.22 -27.51 16.83
N HIS A 15 46.52 -27.09 18.07
CA HIS A 15 45.59 -26.33 18.92
C HIS A 15 45.18 -24.99 18.31
N VAL A 16 46.09 -24.33 17.59
CA VAL A 16 45.85 -23.05 16.91
C VAL A 16 44.81 -23.21 15.80
N ALA A 17 44.89 -24.28 15.01
CA ALA A 17 43.93 -24.56 13.96
C ALA A 17 42.51 -24.79 14.52
N LYS A 18 42.39 -25.43 15.69
CA LYS A 18 41.10 -25.60 16.37
C LYS A 18 40.49 -24.26 16.82
N ILE A 19 41.33 -23.34 17.30
CA ILE A 19 40.88 -21.99 17.70
C ILE A 19 40.42 -21.19 16.48
N VAL A 20 41.16 -21.24 15.36
CA VAL A 20 40.78 -20.54 14.11
C VAL A 20 39.50 -21.10 13.51
N VAL A 21 39.33 -22.43 13.50
CA VAL A 21 38.08 -23.04 13.05
C VAL A 21 36.94 -22.68 14.01
N GLY A 22 37.18 -22.69 15.32
CA GLY A 22 36.18 -22.29 16.32
C GLY A 22 35.73 -20.83 16.16
N SER A 23 36.65 -19.89 15.92
CA SER A 23 36.31 -18.48 15.70
C SER A 23 35.57 -18.28 14.38
N TRP A 24 35.96 -18.99 13.32
CA TRP A 24 35.24 -18.99 12.04
C TRP A 24 33.80 -19.51 12.18
N TRP A 25 33.62 -20.59 12.94
CA TRP A 25 32.29 -21.13 13.22
C TRP A 25 31.39 -20.14 13.94
N ILE A 26 31.89 -19.47 14.99
CA ILE A 26 31.12 -18.45 15.70
C ILE A 26 30.78 -17.29 14.77
N PHE A 27 31.73 -16.84 13.94
CA PHE A 27 31.49 -15.79 12.95
C PHE A 27 30.36 -16.17 11.97
N CYS A 28 30.40 -17.38 11.40
CA CYS A 28 29.34 -17.87 10.51
C CYS A 28 27.98 -17.91 11.20
N VAL A 29 27.91 -18.44 12.44
CA VAL A 29 26.65 -18.53 13.21
C VAL A 29 26.06 -17.14 13.43
N VAL A 30 26.87 -16.17 13.90
CA VAL A 30 26.43 -14.79 14.12
C VAL A 30 25.93 -14.17 12.82
N LEU A 31 26.67 -14.33 11.72
CA LEU A 31 26.28 -13.79 10.41
C LEU A 31 24.95 -14.37 9.92
N THR A 32 24.75 -15.69 10.00
CA THR A 32 23.47 -16.32 9.64
C THR A 32 22.33 -15.88 10.54
N ALA A 33 22.57 -15.70 11.85
CA ALA A 33 21.55 -15.24 12.78
C ALA A 33 21.11 -13.80 12.46
N THR A 34 22.06 -12.89 12.21
CA THR A 34 21.76 -11.50 11.83
C THR A 34 21.03 -11.43 10.48
N TYR A 35 21.47 -12.20 9.49
CA TYR A 35 20.80 -12.26 8.19
C TYR A 35 19.36 -12.77 8.32
N THR A 36 19.17 -13.87 9.06
CA THR A 36 17.83 -14.44 9.30
C THR A 36 16.92 -13.46 10.03
N GLY A 37 17.43 -12.75 11.04
CA GLY A 37 16.68 -11.72 11.76
C GLY A 37 16.22 -10.57 10.86
N ASN A 38 17.13 -10.03 10.04
CA ASN A 38 16.80 -8.96 9.11
C ASN A 38 15.81 -9.41 8.02
N LEU A 39 15.96 -10.63 7.51
CA LEU A 39 15.02 -11.21 6.54
C LEU A 39 13.62 -11.37 7.14
N VAL A 40 13.52 -11.90 8.36
CA VAL A 40 12.24 -12.04 9.08
C VAL A 40 11.60 -10.68 9.32
N ALA A 41 12.38 -9.68 9.73
CA ALA A 41 11.87 -8.32 9.94
C ALA A 41 11.32 -7.71 8.63
N PHE A 42 11.99 -7.93 7.50
CA PHE A 42 11.51 -7.47 6.20
C PHE A 42 10.24 -8.23 5.74
N LEU A 43 10.19 -9.55 5.91
CA LEU A 43 9.04 -10.37 5.55
C LEU A 43 7.82 -10.11 6.44
N ALA A 44 8.02 -9.75 7.70
CA ALA A 44 6.95 -9.42 8.63
C ALA A 44 6.27 -8.08 8.31
N VAL A 45 6.95 -7.16 7.61
CA VAL A 45 6.38 -5.88 7.22
C VAL A 45 5.84 -5.96 5.79
N THR A 46 4.57 -6.31 5.66
CA THR A 46 3.84 -6.05 4.42
C THR A 46 3.48 -4.56 4.36
N LYS A 47 4.23 -3.81 3.56
CA LYS A 47 3.76 -2.48 3.14
C LYS A 47 2.79 -2.71 1.98
N ASP A 48 1.49 -2.71 2.28
CA ASP A 48 0.48 -2.50 1.25
C ASP A 48 0.67 -1.08 0.71
N ALA A 49 1.55 -0.95 -0.27
CA ALA A 49 1.77 0.30 -0.96
C ALA A 49 0.58 0.52 -1.89
N LEU A 50 -0.08 1.67 -1.72
CA LEU A 50 -1.07 2.12 -2.70
C LEU A 50 -0.39 2.21 -4.08
N PRO A 51 -1.11 1.88 -5.16
CA PRO A 51 -0.56 1.84 -6.52
C PRO A 51 0.01 3.19 -6.98
N PHE A 52 -0.46 4.29 -6.39
CA PHE A 52 0.05 5.63 -6.62
C PHE A 52 -0.06 6.46 -5.33
N GLN A 53 0.80 7.47 -5.22
CA GLN A 53 0.74 8.48 -4.17
C GLN A 53 0.36 9.83 -4.77
N GLY A 54 -0.61 10.51 -4.15
CA GLY A 54 -1.03 11.81 -4.63
C GLY A 54 -1.94 11.76 -5.85
N VAL A 55 -2.48 12.93 -6.21
CA VAL A 55 -3.27 13.13 -7.44
C VAL A 55 -2.34 13.10 -8.66
N GLU A 56 -1.10 13.56 -8.53
CA GLU A 56 -0.13 13.57 -9.63
C GLU A 56 0.27 12.15 -10.07
N GLY A 57 0.47 11.24 -9.11
CA GLY A 57 0.72 9.83 -9.43
C GLY A 57 -0.48 9.17 -10.10
N MET A 58 -1.70 9.57 -9.72
CA MET A 58 -2.95 9.06 -10.31
C MET A 58 -3.12 9.50 -11.78
N ILE A 59 -2.74 10.71 -12.16
CA ILE A 59 -2.90 11.18 -13.55
C ILE A 59 -1.82 10.64 -14.50
N LYS A 60 -0.65 10.24 -13.99
CA LYS A 60 0.46 9.71 -14.80
C LYS A 60 0.28 8.25 -15.20
N GLN A 61 -0.60 7.54 -14.52
CA GLN A 61 -0.88 6.14 -14.77
C GLN A 61 -2.14 6.00 -15.64
N ASP A 62 -2.19 4.98 -16.51
CA ASP A 62 -3.30 4.74 -17.44
C ASP A 62 -4.19 3.53 -17.05
N VAL A 63 -3.91 2.88 -15.92
CA VAL A 63 -4.56 1.63 -15.49
C VAL A 63 -5.86 1.89 -14.72
N TYR A 64 -5.84 2.87 -13.82
CA TYR A 64 -6.96 3.24 -12.97
C TYR A 64 -7.72 4.40 -13.60
N THR A 65 -9.03 4.21 -13.73
CA THR A 65 -9.97 5.26 -14.06
C THR A 65 -10.40 5.98 -12.78
N TRP A 66 -10.85 7.23 -12.88
CA TRP A 66 -11.31 7.99 -11.71
C TRP A 66 -12.59 8.76 -12.02
N GLY A 67 -13.36 9.03 -10.97
CA GLY A 67 -14.59 9.82 -11.09
C GLY A 67 -15.14 10.32 -9.78
N VAL A 68 -16.12 11.20 -9.92
CA VAL A 68 -16.78 11.95 -8.84
C VAL A 68 -18.28 11.78 -8.99
N VAL A 69 -19.02 12.01 -7.89
CA VAL A 69 -20.48 12.09 -7.96
C VAL A 69 -20.89 13.20 -8.93
N GLY A 70 -21.78 12.89 -9.87
CA GLY A 70 -22.31 13.82 -10.85
C GLY A 70 -22.98 15.03 -10.19
N GLY A 71 -22.80 16.21 -10.78
CA GLY A 71 -23.37 17.46 -10.24
C GLY A 71 -22.80 17.91 -8.89
N ALA A 72 -21.81 17.20 -8.33
CA ALA A 72 -21.15 17.61 -7.11
C ALA A 72 -20.23 18.83 -7.33
N SER A 73 -19.98 19.58 -6.26
CA SER A 73 -19.06 20.73 -6.25
C SER A 73 -17.66 20.39 -6.80
N TRP A 74 -17.22 19.15 -6.62
CA TRP A 74 -15.96 18.63 -7.15
C TRP A 74 -15.84 18.77 -8.68
N VAL A 75 -16.92 18.55 -9.44
CA VAL A 75 -16.91 18.67 -10.91
C VAL A 75 -16.57 20.11 -11.30
N THR A 76 -17.33 21.05 -10.75
CA THR A 76 -17.17 22.49 -11.01
C THR A 76 -15.82 23.00 -10.50
N MET A 77 -15.36 22.50 -9.35
CA MET A 77 -14.05 22.84 -8.79
C MET A 77 -12.91 22.43 -9.74
N PHE A 78 -12.89 21.17 -10.21
CA PHE A 78 -11.84 20.73 -11.12
C PHE A 78 -11.89 21.49 -12.46
N GLN A 79 -13.09 21.79 -12.95
CA GLN A 79 -13.28 22.56 -14.18
C GLN A 79 -12.78 24.01 -14.08
N LEU A 80 -13.08 24.70 -12.97
CA LEU A 80 -12.71 26.11 -12.76
C LEU A 80 -11.28 26.30 -12.24
N SER A 81 -10.65 25.24 -11.74
CA SER A 81 -9.31 25.33 -11.16
C SER A 81 -8.26 25.77 -12.18
N SER A 82 -7.30 26.59 -11.75
CA SER A 82 -6.18 27.05 -12.57
C SER A 82 -4.99 26.06 -12.59
N LEU A 83 -4.96 25.11 -11.65
CA LEU A 83 -3.87 24.15 -11.49
C LEU A 83 -3.88 23.11 -12.61
N PRO A 84 -2.73 22.85 -13.28
CA PRO A 84 -2.67 21.92 -14.40
C PRO A 84 -3.02 20.48 -14.00
N VAL A 85 -2.67 20.06 -12.78
CA VAL A 85 -3.01 18.74 -12.24
C VAL A 85 -4.52 18.54 -12.17
N PHE A 86 -5.27 19.54 -11.70
CA PHE A 86 -6.72 19.46 -11.55
C PHE A 86 -7.46 19.56 -12.88
N LYS A 87 -6.95 20.35 -13.82
CA LYS A 87 -7.43 20.34 -15.21
C LYS A 87 -7.24 18.98 -15.86
N ALA A 88 -6.09 18.34 -15.67
CA ALA A 88 -5.84 16.99 -16.19
C ALA A 88 -6.79 15.95 -15.56
N VAL A 89 -7.10 16.08 -14.26
CA VAL A 89 -8.13 15.25 -13.61
C VAL A 89 -9.49 15.45 -14.27
N TYR A 90 -9.89 16.69 -14.54
CA TYR A 90 -11.15 17.01 -15.24
C TYR A 90 -11.20 16.45 -16.66
N GLU A 91 -10.15 16.67 -17.45
CA GLU A 91 -10.02 16.15 -18.81
C GLU A 91 -10.09 14.62 -18.84
N GLY A 92 -9.43 13.96 -17.87
CA GLY A 92 -9.54 12.51 -17.66
C GLY A 92 -10.96 12.06 -17.36
N MET A 93 -11.66 12.72 -16.44
CA MET A 93 -13.06 12.40 -16.13
C MET A 93 -13.96 12.56 -17.36
N VAL A 94 -13.80 13.64 -18.14
CA VAL A 94 -14.57 13.85 -19.38
C VAL A 94 -14.24 12.78 -20.42
N ARG A 95 -12.97 12.37 -20.53
CA ARG A 95 -12.54 11.28 -21.41
C ARG A 95 -13.18 9.95 -21.00
N PHE A 96 -13.14 9.60 -19.72
CA PHE A 96 -13.72 8.35 -19.20
C PHE A 96 -15.25 8.34 -19.25
N ASN A 97 -15.90 9.49 -19.09
CA ASN A 97 -17.35 9.61 -19.23
C ASN A 97 -17.85 9.25 -20.65
N ARG A 98 -17.01 9.40 -21.68
CA ARG A 98 -17.37 8.97 -23.05
C ARG A 98 -17.43 7.44 -23.19
N THR A 99 -16.60 6.73 -22.45
CA THR A 99 -16.55 5.25 -22.47
C THR A 99 -17.50 4.63 -21.46
N ASP A 100 -17.68 5.29 -20.31
CA ASP A 100 -18.44 4.77 -19.18
C ASP A 100 -19.18 5.93 -18.50
N PRO A 101 -20.51 6.05 -18.70
CA PRO A 101 -21.30 7.16 -18.17
C PRO A 101 -21.43 7.12 -16.63
N ASP A 102 -21.18 5.97 -16.01
CA ASP A 102 -21.31 5.79 -14.57
C ASP A 102 -20.12 6.43 -13.81
N VAL A 103 -19.11 6.96 -14.51
CA VAL A 103 -18.00 7.74 -13.93
C VAL A 103 -18.48 9.08 -13.33
N LEU A 104 -19.61 9.59 -13.79
CA LEU A 104 -20.29 10.79 -13.26
C LEU A 104 -21.71 10.48 -12.75
N SER A 105 -21.93 9.25 -12.27
CA SER A 105 -23.23 8.87 -11.70
C SER A 105 -23.60 9.76 -10.51
N LEU A 106 -24.89 10.05 -10.37
CA LEU A 106 -25.42 10.81 -9.22
C LEU A 106 -25.37 9.96 -7.94
N ASP A 107 -25.38 8.64 -8.08
CA ASP A 107 -25.41 7.72 -6.96
C ASP A 107 -24.01 7.35 -6.48
N GLN A 108 -23.66 7.77 -5.26
CA GLN A 108 -22.38 7.43 -4.63
C GLN A 108 -22.14 5.92 -4.53
N LYS A 109 -23.20 5.11 -4.37
CA LYS A 109 -23.09 3.65 -4.27
C LYS A 109 -22.43 3.04 -5.51
N VAL A 110 -22.81 3.52 -6.69
CA VAL A 110 -22.27 3.03 -7.97
C VAL A 110 -20.75 3.23 -8.01
N HIS A 111 -20.25 4.36 -7.51
CA HIS A 111 -18.82 4.62 -7.43
C HIS A 111 -18.11 3.69 -6.45
N ILE A 112 -18.68 3.45 -5.27
CA ILE A 112 -18.08 2.51 -4.29
C ILE A 112 -18.03 1.09 -4.86
N ASP A 113 -19.11 0.63 -5.49
CA ASP A 113 -19.17 -0.70 -6.11
C ASP A 113 -18.17 -0.84 -7.27
N LYS A 114 -17.85 0.26 -7.98
CA LYS A 114 -16.78 0.29 -8.98
C LYS A 114 -15.39 0.22 -8.35
N VAL A 115 -15.15 0.93 -7.24
CA VAL A 115 -13.88 0.82 -6.50
C VAL A 115 -13.66 -0.64 -6.07
N LEU A 116 -14.71 -1.31 -5.58
CA LEU A 116 -14.66 -2.72 -5.17
C LEU A 116 -14.40 -3.68 -6.34
N ARG A 117 -14.90 -3.36 -7.54
CA ARG A 117 -14.59 -4.11 -8.77
C ARG A 117 -13.15 -3.93 -9.25
N GLY A 118 -12.42 -2.95 -8.71
CA GLY A 118 -11.03 -2.66 -9.03
C GLY A 118 -10.85 -1.66 -10.16
N ASN A 119 -9.61 -1.21 -10.36
CA ASN A 119 -9.19 -0.26 -11.42
C ASN A 119 -10.00 1.06 -11.51
N TYR A 120 -10.65 1.45 -10.41
CA TYR A 120 -11.44 2.67 -10.31
C TYR A 120 -11.14 3.42 -9.00
N VAL A 121 -11.06 4.75 -9.09
CA VAL A 121 -10.77 5.65 -7.98
C VAL A 121 -11.93 6.62 -7.80
N HIS A 122 -12.57 6.57 -6.64
CA HIS A 122 -13.61 7.51 -6.29
C HIS A 122 -13.01 8.73 -5.56
N ILE A 123 -13.22 9.91 -6.12
CA ILE A 123 -12.87 11.18 -5.49
C ILE A 123 -14.13 11.75 -4.82
N GLY A 124 -14.05 12.06 -3.53
CA GLY A 124 -15.17 12.59 -2.76
C GLY A 124 -14.77 13.03 -1.36
N ASP A 125 -15.76 13.41 -0.56
CA ASP A 125 -15.53 13.97 0.76
C ASP A 125 -14.96 12.92 1.72
N ARG A 126 -13.91 13.29 2.45
CA ARG A 126 -13.26 12.43 3.45
C ARG A 126 -14.25 11.89 4.48
N SER A 127 -15.21 12.71 4.90
CA SER A 127 -16.28 12.33 5.83
C SER A 127 -17.11 11.16 5.31
N GLN A 128 -17.58 11.22 4.07
CA GLN A 128 -18.42 10.20 3.47
C GLN A 128 -17.64 8.91 3.20
N ILE A 129 -16.43 9.06 2.66
CA ILE A 129 -15.53 7.93 2.39
C ILE A 129 -15.20 7.21 3.70
N GLN A 130 -14.83 7.93 4.77
CA GLN A 130 -14.48 7.32 6.06
C GLN A 130 -15.60 6.46 6.64
N VAL A 131 -16.87 6.87 6.51
CA VAL A 131 -18.01 6.08 6.99
C VAL A 131 -18.15 4.78 6.20
N LYS A 132 -17.98 4.82 4.88
CA LYS A 132 -18.03 3.62 4.02
C LYS A 132 -16.84 2.69 4.27
N THR A 133 -15.65 3.26 4.32
CA THR A 133 -14.38 2.60 4.59
C THR A 133 -14.25 2.04 6.01
N ALA A 134 -15.12 2.48 6.95
CA ALA A 134 -15.21 1.89 8.27
C ALA A 134 -16.01 0.57 8.30
N ASN A 135 -16.98 0.41 7.40
CA ASN A 135 -17.77 -0.82 7.29
C ASN A 135 -17.13 -1.82 6.31
N GLU A 136 -16.39 -1.33 5.31
CA GLU A 136 -15.82 -2.15 4.23
C GLU A 136 -14.28 -2.12 4.28
N CYS A 137 -13.67 -3.26 4.56
CA CYS A 137 -12.22 -3.35 4.84
C CYS A 137 -11.34 -3.45 3.59
N SER A 138 -11.93 -3.83 2.46
CA SER A 138 -11.29 -3.85 1.15
C SER A 138 -11.09 -2.45 0.57
N LEU A 139 -11.74 -1.43 1.14
CA LEU A 139 -11.59 -0.04 0.73
C LEU A 139 -10.38 0.61 1.42
N PHE A 140 -9.54 1.21 0.59
CA PHE A 140 -8.41 2.02 1.03
C PHE A 140 -8.62 3.47 0.64
N THR A 141 -8.32 4.39 1.57
CA THR A 141 -8.33 5.82 1.31
C THR A 141 -6.90 6.28 1.02
N GLY A 142 -6.72 7.03 -0.07
CA GLY A 142 -5.43 7.66 -0.37
C GLY A 142 -5.04 8.71 0.66
N SER A 143 -3.74 8.92 0.85
CA SER A 143 -3.19 9.97 1.74
C SER A 143 -3.36 11.39 1.16
N ALA A 144 -3.72 11.50 -0.11
CA ALA A 144 -3.81 12.77 -0.81
C ALA A 144 -5.07 13.54 -0.40
N GLU A 145 -4.90 14.71 0.21
CA GLU A 145 -5.97 15.66 0.44
C GLU A 145 -5.93 16.75 -0.63
N ILE A 146 -7.01 16.90 -1.39
CA ILE A 146 -7.09 17.84 -2.52
C ILE A 146 -7.37 19.26 -2.03
N GLN A 147 -8.40 19.39 -1.19
CA GLN A 147 -8.85 20.66 -0.64
C GLN A 147 -9.56 20.41 0.70
N PRO A 148 -9.30 21.22 1.73
CA PRO A 148 -10.13 21.20 2.92
C PRO A 148 -11.53 21.74 2.60
N VAL A 149 -12.54 20.88 2.70
CA VAL A 149 -13.95 21.26 2.56
C VAL A 149 -14.58 21.34 3.95
N GLN A 150 -15.43 22.34 4.16
CA GLN A 150 -16.19 22.53 5.39
C GLN A 150 -17.68 22.40 5.12
N TYR A 151 -18.40 21.74 6.02
CA TYR A 151 -19.86 21.71 5.99
C TYR A 151 -20.42 22.92 6.73
N SER A 152 -21.42 23.56 6.14
CA SER A 152 -22.12 24.72 6.70
C SER A 152 -23.63 24.59 6.52
N PHE A 153 -24.38 25.35 7.31
CA PHE A 153 -25.83 25.44 7.17
C PHE A 153 -26.18 26.61 6.25
N GLY A 154 -26.83 26.33 5.12
CA GLY A 154 -27.35 27.35 4.22
C GLY A 154 -28.69 27.89 4.73
N LEU A 155 -28.76 29.21 4.92
CA LEU A 155 -29.99 29.94 5.27
C LEU A 155 -30.38 30.86 4.10
N PRO A 156 -31.67 31.24 3.96
CA PRO A 156 -32.09 32.20 2.95
C PRO A 156 -31.34 33.53 3.08
N ASN A 157 -31.06 34.18 1.94
CA ASN A 157 -30.37 35.47 1.91
C ASN A 157 -31.12 36.51 2.77
N GLY A 158 -30.40 37.17 3.68
CA GLY A 158 -30.96 38.18 4.59
C GLY A 158 -31.72 37.62 5.79
N SER A 159 -31.64 36.31 6.06
CA SER A 159 -32.30 35.72 7.23
C SER A 159 -31.69 36.25 8.53
N PRO A 160 -32.51 36.77 9.48
CA PRO A 160 -32.03 37.23 10.78
C PRO A 160 -31.52 36.09 11.67
N LEU A 161 -31.80 34.84 11.30
CA LEU A 161 -31.31 33.66 12.01
C LEU A 161 -29.82 33.39 11.74
N THR A 162 -29.24 33.96 10.68
CA THR A 162 -27.85 33.69 10.28
C THR A 162 -26.86 34.01 11.41
N ASP A 163 -26.98 35.17 12.02
CA ASP A 163 -26.09 35.58 13.12
C ASP A 163 -26.28 34.72 14.36
N LEU A 164 -27.54 34.41 14.69
CA LEU A 164 -27.87 33.57 15.83
C LEU A 164 -27.30 32.14 15.67
N PHE A 165 -27.46 31.52 14.50
CA PHE A 165 -26.92 30.19 14.22
C PHE A 165 -25.40 30.20 14.22
N SER A 166 -24.77 31.18 13.57
CA SER A 166 -23.31 31.33 13.53
C SER A 166 -22.72 31.42 14.95
N GLN A 167 -23.29 32.27 15.81
CA GLN A 167 -22.84 32.39 17.21
C GLN A 167 -23.01 31.08 18.00
N LYS A 168 -24.14 30.39 17.84
CA LYS A 168 -24.37 29.11 18.54
C LYS A 168 -23.45 28.01 18.05
N ILE A 169 -23.17 27.95 16.75
CA ILE A 169 -22.23 26.97 16.16
C ILE A 169 -20.81 27.24 16.65
N MET A 170 -20.37 28.50 16.67
CA MET A 170 -19.07 28.88 17.23
C MET A 170 -18.96 28.48 18.70
N ALA A 171 -19.96 28.78 19.52
CA ALA A 171 -19.99 28.35 20.91
C ALA A 171 -19.93 26.81 21.06
N MET A 172 -20.58 26.04 20.19
CA MET A 172 -20.49 24.57 20.19
C MET A 172 -19.10 24.07 19.79
N HIS A 173 -18.43 24.75 18.86
CA HIS A 173 -17.08 24.43 18.43
C HIS A 173 -16.05 24.73 19.53
N GLU A 174 -16.10 25.94 20.12
CA GLU A 174 -15.21 26.40 21.19
C GLU A 174 -15.33 25.56 22.46
N ASN A 175 -16.55 25.17 22.84
CA ASN A 175 -16.78 24.26 23.96
C ASN A 175 -16.42 22.80 23.65
N GLY A 176 -15.96 22.50 22.43
CA GLY A 176 -15.53 21.15 22.03
C GLY A 176 -16.66 20.13 21.87
N LEU A 177 -17.93 20.56 21.86
CA LEU A 177 -19.10 19.67 21.71
C LEU A 177 -19.09 18.94 20.37
N ILE A 178 -18.70 19.63 19.29
CA ILE A 178 -18.58 19.03 17.95
C ILE A 178 -17.56 17.90 17.96
N SER A 179 -16.37 18.14 18.55
CA SER A 179 -15.31 17.15 18.68
C SER A 179 -15.71 15.98 19.58
N PHE A 180 -16.50 16.23 20.62
CA PHE A 180 -17.07 15.19 21.47
C PHE A 180 -18.05 14.30 20.70
N TRP A 181 -19.01 14.88 19.98
CA TRP A 181 -19.97 14.11 19.19
C TRP A 181 -19.31 13.36 18.03
N LYS A 182 -18.33 13.97 17.37
CA LYS A 182 -17.53 13.30 16.35
C LYS A 182 -16.85 12.06 16.93
N ARG A 183 -16.13 12.18 18.04
CA ARG A 183 -15.48 11.00 18.66
C ARG A 183 -16.46 9.93 19.13
N ARG A 184 -17.66 10.33 19.57
CA ARG A 184 -18.67 9.41 20.11
C ARG A 184 -19.49 8.70 19.03
N ARG A 185 -19.84 9.38 17.94
CA ARG A 185 -20.74 8.84 16.89
C ARG A 185 -20.03 8.41 15.62
N TRP A 186 -18.83 8.90 15.35
CA TRP A 186 -18.12 8.54 14.13
C TRP A 186 -17.70 7.07 14.19
N PRO A 187 -17.93 6.29 13.13
CA PRO A 187 -17.51 4.90 13.11
C PRO A 187 -15.99 4.84 13.18
N LYS A 188 -15.50 4.05 14.13
CA LYS A 188 -14.09 3.67 14.19
C LYS A 188 -13.90 2.45 13.28
N ARG A 189 -12.72 2.31 12.67
CA ARG A 189 -12.37 1.12 11.88
C ARG A 189 -12.09 -0.11 12.77
N ASP A 190 -12.80 -0.23 13.89
CA ASP A 190 -12.63 -1.29 14.88
C ASP A 190 -13.09 -2.65 14.33
N PHE A 191 -13.98 -2.63 13.33
CA PHE A 191 -14.55 -3.83 12.70
C PHE A 191 -13.64 -4.47 11.65
N CYS A 192 -12.55 -3.81 11.21
CA CYS A 192 -11.66 -4.38 10.22
C CYS A 192 -10.54 -5.20 10.88
N PRO A 193 -10.57 -6.55 10.78
CA PRO A 193 -9.50 -7.39 11.28
C PRO A 193 -8.30 -7.24 10.35
N GLY A 194 -7.43 -6.26 10.60
CA GLY A 194 -6.22 -6.11 9.77
C GLY A 194 -5.42 -4.82 9.89
N ILE A 195 -5.91 -3.77 10.55
CA ILE A 195 -5.13 -2.52 10.66
C ILE A 195 -4.20 -2.51 11.89
N LEU A 196 -4.47 -3.39 12.88
CA LEU A 196 -3.71 -3.50 14.14
C LEU A 196 -3.16 -4.90 14.43
N GLN A 197 -3.50 -5.90 13.62
CA GLN A 197 -2.78 -7.17 13.62
C GLN A 197 -1.85 -7.15 12.43
N ALA A 198 -0.55 -7.17 12.70
CA ALA A 198 0.46 -7.55 11.72
C ALA A 198 -0.04 -8.82 11.04
N TYR A 199 -0.64 -8.68 9.86
CA TYR A 199 -1.10 -9.79 9.07
C TYR A 199 0.15 -10.60 8.77
N THR A 200 0.24 -11.79 9.34
CA THR A 200 1.24 -12.77 8.94
C THR A 200 0.88 -13.16 7.51
N LYS A 201 1.42 -12.39 6.55
CA LYS A 201 1.30 -12.70 5.13
C LYS A 201 1.72 -14.15 4.96
N VAL A 202 0.78 -14.97 4.52
CA VAL A 202 1.07 -16.34 4.15
C VAL A 202 2.12 -16.29 3.07
N ILE A 203 3.29 -16.86 3.34
CA ILE A 203 4.43 -16.80 2.43
C ILE A 203 4.02 -17.57 1.18
N SER A 204 3.86 -16.84 0.07
CA SER A 204 3.47 -17.43 -1.20
C SER A 204 4.69 -17.97 -1.92
N LEU A 205 4.50 -18.90 -2.85
CA LEU A 205 5.58 -19.47 -3.66
C LEU A 205 6.35 -18.37 -4.42
N ALA A 206 5.66 -17.28 -4.79
CA ALA A 206 6.27 -16.11 -5.42
C ALA A 206 7.33 -15.43 -4.53
N ASP A 207 7.13 -15.41 -3.21
CA ASP A 207 8.07 -14.78 -2.28
C ASP A 207 9.38 -15.61 -2.13
N ILE A 208 9.34 -16.92 -2.43
CA ILE A 208 10.49 -17.85 -2.32
C ILE A 208 11.08 -18.23 -3.70
N GLN A 209 10.49 -17.74 -4.80
CA GLN A 209 10.83 -18.19 -6.16
C GLN A 209 12.31 -17.98 -6.53
N SER A 210 12.94 -16.92 -6.01
CA SER A 210 14.36 -16.63 -6.22
C SER A 210 15.29 -17.73 -5.69
N ALA A 211 14.94 -18.38 -4.57
CA ALA A 211 15.72 -19.47 -4.00
C ALA A 211 15.73 -20.71 -4.92
N PHE A 212 14.59 -20.99 -5.58
CA PHE A 212 14.48 -22.08 -6.55
C PHE A 212 15.31 -21.80 -7.81
N TYR A 213 15.32 -20.56 -8.31
CA TYR A 213 16.16 -20.19 -9.44
C TYR A 213 17.65 -20.32 -9.13
N LEU A 214 18.07 -19.91 -7.94
CA LEU A 214 19.47 -20.01 -7.51
C LEU A 214 19.93 -21.48 -7.45
N LEU A 215 19.09 -22.37 -6.90
CA LEU A 215 19.34 -23.81 -6.90
C LEU A 215 19.44 -24.38 -8.32
N GLY A 216 18.52 -23.99 -9.21
CA GLY A 216 18.53 -24.43 -10.61
C GLY A 216 19.82 -24.05 -11.34
N VAL A 217 20.23 -22.78 -11.24
CA VAL A 217 21.50 -22.30 -11.82
C VAL A 217 22.69 -23.05 -11.24
N GLY A 218 22.70 -23.31 -9.92
CA GLY A 218 23.75 -24.08 -9.26
C GLY A 218 23.89 -25.50 -9.81
N PHE A 219 22.78 -26.20 -10.05
CA PHE A 219 22.80 -27.53 -10.67
C PHE A 219 23.33 -27.51 -12.10
N VAL A 220 22.92 -26.52 -12.90
CA VAL A 220 23.40 -26.38 -14.28
C VAL A 220 24.90 -26.10 -14.31
N LEU A 221 25.39 -25.19 -13.48
CA LEU A 221 26.82 -24.90 -13.40
C LEU A 221 27.63 -26.11 -12.94
N ALA A 222 27.15 -26.86 -11.95
CA ALA A 222 27.80 -28.09 -11.49
C ALA A 222 27.82 -29.16 -12.59
N PHE A 223 26.74 -29.30 -13.34
CA PHE A 223 26.69 -30.23 -14.47
C PHE A 223 27.66 -29.82 -15.58
N VAL A 224 27.72 -28.53 -15.92
CA VAL A 224 28.66 -28.00 -16.91
C VAL A 224 30.11 -28.17 -16.45
N SER A 225 30.43 -27.95 -15.18
CA SER A 225 31.80 -28.15 -14.68
C SER A 225 32.22 -29.62 -14.75
N ILE A 226 31.32 -30.55 -14.42
CA ILE A 226 31.59 -31.99 -14.54
C ILE A 226 31.78 -32.39 -16.01
N MET A 227 30.90 -31.93 -16.90
CA MET A 227 31.03 -32.21 -18.34
C MET A 227 32.33 -31.65 -18.92
N PHE A 228 32.74 -30.46 -18.48
CA PHE A 228 34.00 -29.85 -18.86
C PHE A 228 35.20 -30.67 -18.39
N GLU A 229 35.21 -31.12 -17.13
CA GLU A 229 36.27 -31.96 -16.57
C GLU A 229 36.38 -33.32 -17.29
N VAL A 230 35.25 -33.97 -17.57
CA VAL A 230 35.21 -35.25 -18.32
C VAL A 230 35.75 -35.06 -19.74
N THR A 231 35.38 -33.97 -20.42
CA THR A 231 35.87 -33.69 -21.77
C THR A 231 37.39 -33.45 -21.77
N LEU A 232 37.90 -32.71 -20.79
CA LEU A 232 39.35 -32.51 -20.63
C LEU A 232 40.08 -33.81 -20.31
N TYR A 233 39.46 -34.71 -19.52
CA TYR A 233 40.04 -36.01 -19.22
C TYR A 233 40.13 -36.90 -20.48
N VAL A 234 39.07 -36.94 -21.30
CA VAL A 234 39.03 -37.73 -22.54
C VAL A 234 39.99 -37.20 -23.61
N VAL A 235 40.17 -35.89 -23.74
CA VAL A 235 41.09 -35.29 -24.73
C VAL A 235 42.57 -35.49 -24.35
N LYS A 236 42.86 -35.74 -23.06
CA LYS A 236 44.23 -35.89 -22.54
C LYS A 236 44.72 -37.35 -22.53
N VAL A 237 43.85 -38.31 -22.80
CA VAL A 237 44.13 -39.75 -23.00
C VAL A 237 44.27 -40.03 -24.49
#